data_AF-A0A8H4KFP8-F1
#
_entry.id   AF-A0A8H4KFP8-F1
#
_cell.length_a   1.000
_cell.length_b   1.000
_cell.length_c   1.000
_cell.angle_alpha   90.00
_cell.angle_beta   90.00
_cell.angle_gamma   90.00
#
_symmetry.space_group_name_H-M   'P 1'
#
loop_
_entity.id
_entity.type
_entity.pdbx_description
1 polymer ?
#
loop_
_entity_poly.entity_id
_entity_poly.type
_entity_poly.pdbx_seq_one_letter_code
_entity_poly.pdbx_strand_id
1 'polypeptide(L)'
;MLLEKHLPKPLGDVLGLCALYGTKSEANQQLVYRTIQQHADQLVAMAQMADSDINLLASVQALILLQIIRLLDGDIRQRANAENLQPFLVSSVGRLEQRMQGADDPAQSTAALLKTHKSDAWETWILAESIRRTVIMGHSLHGLYFFLKNGWDDSHHEFERLSFFGQGTLWCAQSRFEWESAVVKHHPSPIRFATLDSDMATIQPEEIEELGVIMMAMTKGVDEVCHWIGHQLLDKYGLKT
;
A
#
# COMPACT_ATOMS: atom_id res chain seq x y z
N MET A 1 -4.04 14.76 1.86
CA MET A 1 -4.82 13.57 2.32
C MET A 1 -4.52 13.24 3.80
N LEU A 2 -5.50 13.28 4.72
CA LEU A 2 -5.48 13.04 6.20
C LEU A 2 -4.14 13.10 6.99
N LEU A 3 -3.14 12.31 6.61
CA LEU A 3 -1.77 12.30 7.13
C LEU A 3 -0.98 13.58 6.81
N GLU A 4 -1.37 14.35 5.78
CA GLU A 4 -0.71 15.64 5.47
C GLU A 4 -0.99 16.73 6.53
N LYS A 5 -2.12 16.66 7.22
CA LYS A 5 -2.46 17.65 8.26
C LYS A 5 -1.55 17.49 9.48
N HIS A 6 -1.11 16.27 9.79
CA HIS A 6 -0.11 15.93 10.81
C HIS A 6 0.60 14.64 10.41
N LEU A 7 1.79 14.75 9.80
CA LEU A 7 2.55 13.57 9.39
C LEU A 7 2.94 12.76 10.64
N PRO A 8 2.44 11.52 10.82
CA PRO A 8 2.80 10.71 11.97
C PRO A 8 4.29 10.43 12.02
N LYS A 9 4.85 10.39 13.23
CA LYS A 9 6.28 10.18 13.45
C LYS A 9 6.87 8.99 12.68
N PRO A 10 6.24 7.78 12.66
CA PRO A 10 6.77 6.65 11.88
C PRO A 10 6.98 6.98 10.39
N LEU A 11 6.05 7.73 9.79
CA LEU A 11 6.10 8.10 8.38
C LEU A 11 7.11 9.22 8.12
N GLY A 12 7.20 10.22 9.02
CA GLY A 12 8.23 11.26 8.92
C GLY A 12 9.64 10.69 8.99
N ASP A 13 9.88 9.80 9.95
CA ASP A 13 11.20 9.19 10.17
C ASP A 13 11.60 8.29 8.97
N VAL A 14 10.68 7.46 8.47
CA VAL A 14 10.98 6.57 7.33
C VAL A 14 11.16 7.33 6.02
N LEU A 15 10.45 8.43 5.78
CA LEU A 15 10.65 9.25 4.57
C LEU A 15 12.05 9.87 4.56
N GLY A 16 12.51 10.37 5.71
CA GLY A 16 13.89 10.83 5.89
C GLY A 16 14.90 9.71 5.65
N LEU A 17 14.61 8.49 6.12
CA LEU A 17 15.43 7.31 5.89
C LEU A 17 15.50 6.93 4.40
N CYS A 18 14.38 6.95 3.68
CA CYS A 18 14.33 6.70 2.24
C CYS A 18 15.18 7.71 1.48
N ALA A 19 15.12 9.00 1.84
CA ALA A 19 15.96 10.04 1.24
C ALA A 19 17.45 9.79 1.52
N LEU A 20 17.81 9.45 2.77
CA LEU A 20 19.19 9.08 3.12
C LEU A 20 19.66 7.87 2.31
N TYR A 21 18.83 6.83 2.21
CA TYR A 21 19.13 5.63 1.44
C TYR A 21 19.34 5.93 -0.05
N GLY A 22 18.57 6.85 -0.63
CA GLY A 22 18.77 7.33 -2.00
C GLY A 22 20.15 7.97 -2.25
N THR A 23 20.85 8.42 -1.19
CA THR A 23 22.22 8.96 -1.26
C THR A 23 23.30 7.94 -0.88
N LYS A 24 22.92 6.66 -0.73
CA LYS A 24 23.86 5.59 -0.36
C LYS A 24 24.97 5.45 -1.41
N SER A 25 26.20 5.43 -0.94
CA SER A 25 27.43 5.21 -1.70
C SER A 25 28.37 4.30 -0.90
N GLU A 26 29.42 3.79 -1.52
CA GLU A 26 30.42 2.96 -0.82
C GLU A 26 31.01 3.66 0.41
N ALA A 27 31.17 4.98 0.36
CA ALA A 27 31.75 5.78 1.44
C ALA A 27 30.83 5.90 2.67
N ASN A 28 29.50 5.88 2.50
CA ASN A 28 28.54 6.08 3.59
C ASN A 28 27.66 4.86 3.89
N GLN A 29 27.81 3.75 3.15
CA GLN A 29 26.96 2.56 3.24
C GLN A 29 26.82 2.03 4.66
N GLN A 30 27.93 1.91 5.39
CA GLN A 30 27.89 1.40 6.77
C GLN A 30 27.13 2.31 7.72
N LEU A 31 27.17 3.63 7.50
CA LEU A 31 26.38 4.59 8.26
C LEU A 31 24.90 4.41 7.95
N VAL A 32 24.55 4.37 6.65
CA VAL A 32 23.17 4.18 6.19
C VAL A 32 22.56 2.90 6.77
N TYR A 33 23.30 1.78 6.72
CA TYR A 33 22.85 0.49 7.27
C TYR A 33 22.62 0.51 8.78
N ARG A 34 23.47 1.21 9.54
CA ARG A 34 23.25 1.39 10.98
C ARG A 34 22.01 2.24 11.24
N THR A 35 21.81 3.30 10.47
CA THR A 35 20.62 4.14 10.58
C THR A 35 19.34 3.36 10.26
N ILE A 36 19.36 2.52 9.22
CA ILE A 36 18.24 1.61 8.89
C ILE A 36 17.93 0.68 10.07
N GLN A 37 18.94 0.04 10.65
CA GLN A 37 18.73 -0.87 11.78
C GLN A 37 18.12 -0.15 12.99
N GLN A 38 18.62 1.04 13.34
CA GLN A 38 18.08 1.84 14.44
C GLN A 38 16.62 2.22 14.21
N HIS A 39 16.24 2.58 12.98
CA HIS A 39 14.85 2.90 12.65
C HIS A 39 13.98 1.65 12.66
N ALA A 40 14.49 0.49 12.25
CA ALA A 40 13.77 -0.77 12.35
C ALA A 40 13.38 -1.07 13.81
N ASP A 41 14.33 -0.96 14.73
CA ASP A 41 14.10 -1.22 16.17
C ASP A 41 13.08 -0.22 16.76
N GLN A 42 13.16 1.06 16.36
CA GLN A 42 12.20 2.08 16.78
C GLN A 42 10.79 1.83 16.24
N LEU A 43 10.66 1.45 14.96
CA LEU A 43 9.37 1.16 14.34
C LEU A 43 8.70 -0.07 14.95
N VAL A 44 9.47 -1.09 15.33
CA VAL A 44 8.95 -2.25 16.07
C VAL A 44 8.32 -1.80 17.38
N ALA A 45 9.03 -0.98 18.17
CA ALA A 45 8.51 -0.46 19.42
C ALA A 45 7.24 0.38 19.21
N MET A 46 7.23 1.27 18.20
CA MET A 46 6.05 2.09 17.87
C MET A 46 4.84 1.24 17.47
N ALA A 47 5.04 0.22 16.63
CA ALA A 47 3.97 -0.68 16.20
C ALA A 47 3.42 -1.53 17.35
N GLN A 48 4.26 -1.95 18.29
CA GLN A 48 3.83 -2.66 19.51
C GLN A 48 2.98 -1.78 20.42
N MET A 49 3.37 -0.51 20.57
CA MET A 49 2.68 0.46 21.42
C MET A 49 1.48 1.16 20.75
N ALA A 50 1.20 0.85 19.48
CA ALA A 50 0.14 1.50 18.73
C ALA A 50 -1.25 1.21 19.33
N ASP A 51 -1.86 2.26 19.86
CA ASP A 51 -3.15 2.29 20.55
C ASP A 51 -4.33 2.66 19.62
N SER A 52 -4.07 3.30 18.49
CA SER A 52 -5.05 3.74 17.50
C SER A 52 -4.80 3.15 16.11
N ASP A 53 -5.82 3.17 15.26
CA ASP A 53 -5.74 2.68 13.87
C ASP A 53 -4.73 3.49 13.06
N ILE A 54 -4.70 4.81 13.26
CA ILE A 54 -3.76 5.70 12.58
C ILE A 54 -2.32 5.40 13.00
N ASN A 55 -2.07 5.19 14.29
CA ASN A 55 -0.72 4.88 14.79
C ASN A 55 -0.23 3.52 14.28
N LEU A 56 -1.11 2.52 14.25
CA LEU A 56 -0.78 1.20 13.72
C LEU A 56 -0.54 1.27 12.21
N LEU A 57 -1.43 1.93 11.47
CA LEU A 57 -1.33 2.13 10.03
C LEU A 57 0.00 2.80 9.65
N ALA A 58 0.32 3.94 10.27
CA ALA A 58 1.56 4.67 10.02
C ALA A 58 2.81 3.82 10.30
N SER A 59 2.78 3.04 11.39
CA SER A 59 3.89 2.16 11.76
C SER A 59 4.08 1.02 10.76
N VAL A 60 2.99 0.39 10.30
CA VAL A 60 3.06 -0.69 9.31
C VAL A 60 3.49 -0.18 7.94
N GLN A 61 2.97 0.97 7.49
CA GLN A 61 3.43 1.62 6.25
C GLN A 61 4.93 1.89 6.28
N ALA A 62 5.45 2.41 7.40
CA ALA A 62 6.88 2.62 7.59
C ALA A 62 7.69 1.32 7.61
N LEU A 63 7.19 0.28 8.27
CA LEU A 63 7.82 -1.05 8.27
C LEU A 63 7.89 -1.66 6.86
N ILE A 64 6.83 -1.51 6.06
CA ILE A 64 6.81 -1.99 4.67
C ILE A 64 7.90 -1.29 3.85
N LEU A 65 8.01 0.04 3.91
CA LEU A 65 9.04 0.80 3.20
C LEU A 65 10.46 0.39 3.62
N LEU A 66 10.69 0.22 4.93
CA LEU A 66 11.97 -0.23 5.46
C LEU A 66 12.31 -1.66 4.99
N GLN A 67 11.33 -2.55 4.93
CA GLN A 67 11.53 -3.92 4.45
C GLN A 67 11.79 -3.96 2.94
N ILE A 68 11.14 -3.12 2.14
CA ILE A 68 11.46 -2.96 0.70
C ILE A 68 12.94 -2.62 0.53
N ILE A 69 13.44 -1.62 1.27
CA ILE A 69 14.85 -1.23 1.23
C ILE A 69 15.74 -2.44 1.56
N ARG A 70 15.51 -3.11 2.70
CA ARG A 70 16.41 -4.15 3.18
C ARG A 70 16.40 -5.44 2.37
N LEU A 71 15.23 -5.85 1.86
CA LEU A 71 15.09 -7.05 1.05
C LEU A 71 15.70 -6.86 -0.35
N LEU A 72 15.58 -5.66 -0.92
CA LEU A 72 15.98 -5.35 -2.30
C LEU A 72 17.34 -4.63 -2.43
N ASP A 73 18.00 -4.29 -1.31
CA ASP A 73 19.31 -3.61 -1.31
C ASP A 73 20.45 -4.45 -1.95
N GLY A 74 20.36 -5.78 -1.86
CA GLY A 74 21.38 -6.70 -2.35
C GLY A 74 22.43 -7.11 -1.30
N ASP A 75 22.56 -6.38 -0.19
CA ASP A 75 23.41 -6.77 0.93
C ASP A 75 22.83 -7.96 1.71
N ILE A 76 23.68 -8.96 1.95
CA ILE A 76 23.31 -10.21 2.62
C ILE A 76 22.85 -9.96 4.07
N ARG A 77 23.46 -9.01 4.78
CA ARG A 77 23.12 -8.72 6.18
C ARG A 77 21.81 -7.96 6.27
N GLN A 78 21.56 -7.00 5.38
CA GLN A 78 20.28 -6.32 5.30
C GLN A 78 19.14 -7.31 5.04
N ARG A 79 19.34 -8.22 4.09
CA ARG A 79 18.37 -9.29 3.81
C ARG A 79 18.15 -10.18 5.02
N ALA A 80 19.20 -10.69 5.66
CA ALA A 80 19.07 -11.55 6.84
C ALA A 80 18.32 -10.86 7.99
N ASN A 81 18.61 -9.57 8.22
CA ASN A 81 17.91 -8.83 9.27
C ASN A 81 16.44 -8.51 8.89
N ALA A 82 16.12 -8.40 7.61
CA ALA A 82 14.75 -8.27 7.12
C ALA A 82 13.96 -9.58 7.25
N GLU A 83 14.58 -10.71 6.93
CA GLU A 83 13.99 -12.05 7.16
C GLU A 83 13.68 -12.28 8.64
N ASN A 84 14.59 -11.88 9.54
CA ASN A 84 14.36 -11.96 10.98
C ASN A 84 13.19 -11.10 11.46
N LEU A 85 12.94 -9.96 10.79
CA LEU A 85 11.83 -9.05 11.12
C LEU A 85 10.50 -9.49 10.46
N GLN A 86 10.54 -10.37 9.47
CA GLN A 86 9.36 -10.76 8.67
C GLN A 86 8.19 -11.25 9.51
N PRO A 87 8.36 -12.13 10.54
CA PRO A 87 7.23 -12.58 11.35
C PRO A 87 6.51 -11.44 12.07
N PHE A 88 7.25 -10.41 12.48
CA PHE A 88 6.68 -9.23 13.12
C PHE A 88 5.88 -8.37 12.13
N LEU A 89 6.40 -8.19 10.90
CA LEU A 89 5.66 -7.48 9.85
C LEU A 89 4.35 -8.21 9.53
N VAL A 90 4.39 -9.52 9.30
CA VAL A 90 3.19 -10.33 8.99
C VAL A 90 2.17 -10.23 10.12
N SER A 91 2.60 -10.35 11.38
CA SER A 91 1.71 -10.17 12.55
C SER A 91 1.10 -8.76 12.61
N SER A 92 1.88 -7.73 12.28
CA SER A 92 1.41 -6.33 12.29
C SER A 92 0.43 -6.05 11.14
N VAL A 93 0.65 -6.63 9.97
CA VAL A 93 -0.31 -6.60 8.85
C VAL A 93 -1.59 -7.33 9.23
N GLY A 94 -1.51 -8.50 9.86
CA GLY A 94 -2.67 -9.23 10.35
C GLY A 94 -3.47 -8.44 11.40
N ARG A 95 -2.81 -7.65 12.26
CA ARG A 95 -3.49 -6.72 13.18
C ARG A 95 -4.23 -5.61 12.44
N LEU A 96 -3.70 -5.09 11.33
CA LEU A 96 -4.42 -4.12 10.49
C LEU A 96 -5.61 -4.78 9.79
N GLU A 97 -5.42 -5.99 9.27
CA GLU A 97 -6.47 -6.75 8.60
C GLU A 97 -7.66 -7.03 9.53
N GLN A 98 -7.40 -7.33 10.81
CA GLN A 98 -8.47 -7.46 11.82
C GLN A 98 -9.29 -6.19 12.04
N ARG A 99 -8.73 -5.01 11.73
CA ARG A 99 -9.41 -3.70 11.82
C ARG A 99 -9.95 -3.24 10.46
N MET A 100 -9.61 -3.95 9.39
CA MET A 100 -10.03 -3.63 8.04
C MET A 100 -11.52 -3.93 7.87
N GLN A 101 -12.22 -2.97 7.28
CA GLN A 101 -13.58 -3.19 6.79
C GLN A 101 -13.50 -3.46 5.30
N GLY A 102 -14.10 -4.55 4.85
CA GLY A 102 -14.14 -4.93 3.44
C GLY A 102 -14.78 -3.82 2.59
N ALA A 103 -14.35 -3.64 1.35
CA ALA A 103 -14.93 -2.60 0.49
C ALA A 103 -16.40 -2.88 0.14
N ASP A 104 -16.84 -4.13 0.30
CA ASP A 104 -18.22 -4.59 0.14
C ASP A 104 -19.08 -4.42 1.39
N ASP A 105 -18.50 -3.97 2.50
CA ASP A 105 -19.28 -3.69 3.70
C ASP A 105 -20.33 -2.60 3.36
N PRO A 106 -21.64 -2.87 3.55
CA PRO A 106 -22.69 -1.90 3.27
C PRO A 106 -22.48 -0.56 3.99
N ALA A 107 -21.82 -0.56 5.15
CA ALA A 107 -21.47 0.65 5.90
C ALA A 107 -20.34 1.47 5.25
N GLN A 108 -19.48 0.82 4.45
CA GLN A 108 -18.36 1.43 3.74
C GLN A 108 -18.65 1.69 2.26
N SER A 109 -19.83 1.30 1.77
CA SER A 109 -20.30 1.69 0.45
C SER A 109 -20.23 3.22 0.31
N THR A 110 -19.62 3.70 -0.76
CA THR A 110 -19.50 5.13 -1.06
C THR A 110 -20.88 5.81 -1.08
N ALA A 111 -21.92 5.10 -1.53
CA ALA A 111 -23.30 5.58 -1.49
C ALA A 111 -23.88 5.69 -0.06
N ALA A 112 -23.48 4.81 0.87
CA ALA A 112 -23.88 4.88 2.27
C ALA A 112 -23.15 6.01 3.01
N LEU A 113 -21.85 6.17 2.73
CA LEU A 113 -21.03 7.26 3.27
C LEU A 113 -21.50 8.63 2.79
N LEU A 114 -21.89 8.76 1.51
CA LEU A 114 -22.51 10.00 0.99
C LEU A 114 -23.81 10.37 1.71
N LYS A 115 -24.62 9.38 2.11
CA LYS A 115 -25.88 9.61 2.85
C LYS A 115 -25.63 9.94 4.31
N THR A 116 -24.41 9.71 4.80
CA THR A 116 -24.04 10.01 6.18
C THR A 116 -23.76 11.51 6.30
N HIS A 117 -24.64 12.23 6.98
CA HIS A 117 -24.48 13.67 7.25
C HIS A 117 -23.33 14.01 8.23
N LYS A 118 -22.55 13.02 8.68
CA LYS A 118 -21.43 13.28 9.58
C LYS A 118 -20.34 14.03 8.84
N SER A 119 -19.66 14.91 9.56
CA SER A 119 -18.58 15.74 9.01
C SER A 119 -17.36 14.92 8.56
N ASP A 120 -17.23 13.68 9.00
CA ASP A 120 -16.02 12.82 8.92
C ASP A 120 -16.11 11.68 7.88
N ALA A 121 -17.12 11.69 7.00
CA ALA A 121 -17.33 10.59 6.04
C ALA A 121 -16.14 10.37 5.11
N TRP A 122 -15.56 11.45 4.58
CA TRP A 122 -14.37 11.40 3.73
C TRP A 122 -13.15 10.92 4.52
N GLU A 123 -12.95 11.44 5.74
CA GLU A 123 -11.87 11.03 6.63
C GLU A 123 -11.92 9.54 6.98
N THR A 124 -13.12 9.05 7.27
CA THR A 124 -13.38 7.63 7.56
C THR A 124 -13.07 6.77 6.34
N TRP A 125 -13.51 7.19 5.16
CA TRP A 125 -13.24 6.47 3.91
C TRP A 125 -11.74 6.41 3.61
N ILE A 126 -11.02 7.54 3.73
CA ILE A 126 -9.58 7.61 3.49
C ILE A 126 -8.83 6.69 4.44
N LEU A 127 -9.19 6.66 5.72
CA LEU A 127 -8.56 5.77 6.70
C LEU A 127 -8.81 4.30 6.33
N ALA A 128 -10.06 3.93 6.05
CA ALA A 128 -10.42 2.57 5.68
C ALA A 128 -9.70 2.11 4.39
N GLU A 129 -9.62 2.99 3.40
CA GLU A 129 -8.93 2.72 2.14
C GLU A 129 -7.42 2.62 2.32
N SER A 130 -6.83 3.48 3.17
CA SER A 130 -5.41 3.41 3.50
C SER A 130 -5.05 2.10 4.21
N ILE A 131 -5.93 1.59 5.08
CA ILE A 131 -5.77 0.27 5.71
C ILE A 131 -5.80 -0.83 4.65
N ARG A 132 -6.83 -0.88 3.79
CA ARG A 132 -6.94 -1.88 2.71
C ARG A 132 -5.68 -1.91 1.84
N ARG A 133 -5.24 -0.75 1.35
CA ARG A 133 -4.04 -0.59 0.51
C ARG A 133 -2.77 -1.03 1.24
N THR A 134 -2.64 -0.73 2.52
CA THR A 134 -1.47 -1.13 3.33
C THR A 134 -1.44 -2.63 3.56
N VAL A 135 -2.59 -3.27 3.81
CA VAL A 135 -2.71 -4.73 3.94
C VAL A 135 -2.32 -5.42 2.63
N ILE A 136 -2.85 -4.93 1.49
CA ILE A 136 -2.49 -5.41 0.16
C ILE A 136 -0.98 -5.32 -0.07
N MET A 137 -0.35 -4.18 0.25
CA MET A 137 1.09 -4.01 0.09
C MET A 137 1.91 -4.91 1.02
N GLY A 138 1.44 -5.15 2.24
CA GLY A 138 2.08 -6.06 3.18
C GLY A 138 2.13 -7.50 2.66
N HIS A 139 0.98 -8.00 2.19
CA HIS A 139 0.88 -9.33 1.58
C HIS A 139 1.65 -9.40 0.26
N SER A 140 1.58 -8.37 -0.58
CA SER A 140 2.33 -8.29 -1.84
C SER A 140 3.85 -8.36 -1.63
N LEU A 141 4.38 -7.63 -0.65
CA LEU A 141 5.81 -7.65 -0.34
C LEU A 141 6.25 -9.03 0.15
N HIS A 142 5.43 -9.66 1.01
CA HIS A 142 5.68 -11.00 1.50
C HIS A 142 5.73 -12.02 0.35
N GLY A 143 4.69 -12.04 -0.48
CA GLY A 143 4.58 -12.97 -1.58
C GLY A 143 5.63 -12.78 -2.66
N LEU A 144 5.91 -11.53 -3.06
CA LEU A 144 6.99 -11.21 -4.00
C LEU A 144 8.34 -11.71 -3.49
N TYR A 145 8.66 -11.46 -2.21
CA TYR A 145 9.92 -11.89 -1.65
C TYR A 145 10.05 -13.41 -1.57
N PHE A 146 8.99 -14.11 -1.14
CA PHE A 146 8.97 -15.57 -1.08
C PHE A 146 9.07 -16.19 -2.48
N PHE A 147 8.38 -15.62 -3.47
CA PHE A 147 8.52 -16.00 -4.87
C PHE A 147 9.97 -15.86 -5.35
N LEU A 148 10.62 -14.72 -5.10
CA LEU A 148 12.02 -14.49 -5.51
C LEU A 148 13.00 -15.43 -4.80
N LYS A 149 12.72 -15.80 -3.54
CA LYS A 149 13.60 -16.65 -2.72
C LYS A 149 13.43 -18.14 -3.02
N ASN A 150 12.18 -18.61 -3.14
CA ASN A 150 11.83 -20.03 -3.16
C ASN A 150 11.27 -20.50 -4.52
N GLY A 151 10.94 -19.57 -5.42
CA GLY A 151 10.29 -19.86 -6.71
C GLY A 151 8.76 -20.00 -6.64
N TRP A 152 8.15 -19.76 -5.47
CA TRP A 152 6.71 -19.82 -5.25
C TRP A 152 6.30 -18.88 -4.10
N ASP A 153 5.03 -18.46 -4.13
CA ASP A 153 4.42 -17.54 -3.16
C ASP A 153 3.41 -18.31 -2.28
N ASP A 154 3.41 -18.04 -0.96
CA ASP A 154 2.49 -18.62 0.03
C ASP A 154 1.28 -17.73 0.36
N SER A 155 1.24 -16.50 -0.14
CA SER A 155 0.24 -15.48 0.19
C SER A 155 -1.08 -15.55 -0.61
N HIS A 156 -1.27 -16.60 -1.41
CA HIS A 156 -2.40 -16.70 -2.34
C HIS A 156 -3.78 -16.73 -1.64
N HIS A 157 -3.85 -17.23 -0.41
CA HIS A 157 -5.10 -17.36 0.33
C HIS A 157 -5.55 -16.03 0.95
N GLU A 158 -4.61 -15.15 1.25
CA GLU A 158 -4.81 -13.86 1.89
C GLU A 158 -5.49 -12.88 0.92
N PHE A 159 -5.18 -12.94 -0.38
CA PHE A 159 -5.71 -12.03 -1.38
C PHE A 159 -7.19 -12.24 -1.72
N GLU A 160 -7.73 -13.44 -1.58
CA GLU A 160 -9.10 -13.77 -2.03
C GLU A 160 -10.16 -12.83 -1.42
N ARG A 161 -9.95 -12.34 -0.19
CA ARG A 161 -10.88 -11.46 0.53
C ARG A 161 -10.55 -9.98 0.40
N LEU A 162 -9.45 -9.64 -0.26
CA LEU A 162 -8.99 -8.26 -0.37
C LEU A 162 -9.71 -7.53 -1.51
N SER A 163 -9.90 -6.25 -1.29
CA SER A 163 -10.48 -5.33 -2.25
C SER A 163 -9.99 -3.91 -1.99
N PHE A 164 -10.04 -3.05 -3.00
CA PHE A 164 -9.68 -1.63 -2.89
C PHE A 164 -10.40 -0.82 -3.98
N PHE A 165 -10.47 0.50 -3.83
CA PHE A 165 -11.02 1.38 -4.86
C PHE A 165 -9.90 1.86 -5.78
N GLY A 166 -9.80 1.30 -6.98
CA GLY A 166 -8.75 1.64 -7.95
C GLY A 166 -8.99 2.90 -8.79
N GLN A 167 -10.05 3.66 -8.53
CA GLN A 167 -10.32 4.91 -9.25
C GLN A 167 -9.45 6.05 -8.68
N GLY A 168 -8.51 6.53 -9.49
CA GLY A 168 -7.57 7.59 -9.11
C GLY A 168 -8.25 8.90 -8.75
N THR A 169 -9.36 9.24 -9.39
CA THR A 169 -10.17 10.43 -9.06
C THR A 169 -10.71 10.39 -7.63
N LEU A 170 -11.06 9.21 -7.14
CA LEU A 170 -11.56 9.02 -5.78
C LEU A 170 -10.43 9.06 -4.74
N TRP A 171 -9.33 8.34 -5.03
CA TRP A 171 -8.16 8.28 -4.15
C TRP A 171 -7.47 9.64 -4.03
N CYS A 172 -7.24 10.33 -5.15
CA CYS A 172 -6.48 11.58 -5.20
C CYS A 172 -7.26 12.82 -4.78
N ALA A 173 -8.55 12.70 -4.43
CA ALA A 173 -9.35 13.81 -3.94
C ALA A 173 -8.65 14.51 -2.76
N GLN A 174 -8.53 15.85 -2.81
CA GLN A 174 -7.85 16.66 -1.81
C GLN A 174 -8.81 17.31 -0.81
N SER A 175 -10.10 17.18 -1.06
CA SER A 175 -11.14 17.64 -0.17
C SER A 175 -12.33 16.69 -0.17
N ARG A 176 -13.13 16.79 0.89
CA ARG A 176 -14.43 16.11 0.96
C ARG A 176 -15.30 16.47 -0.26
N PHE A 177 -15.32 17.73 -0.67
CA PHE A 177 -16.11 18.17 -1.82
C PHE A 177 -15.69 17.45 -3.11
N GLU A 178 -14.39 17.36 -3.39
CA GLU A 178 -13.87 16.63 -4.55
C GLU A 178 -14.22 15.14 -4.47
N TRP A 179 -14.08 14.53 -3.30
CA TRP A 179 -14.42 13.14 -3.07
C TRP A 179 -15.92 12.88 -3.31
N GLU A 180 -16.81 13.70 -2.75
CA GLU A 180 -18.25 13.57 -2.95
C GLU A 180 -18.64 13.74 -4.43
N SER A 181 -18.02 14.71 -5.11
CA SER A 181 -18.21 14.92 -6.56
C SER A 181 -17.76 13.69 -7.37
N ALA A 182 -16.61 13.11 -7.03
CA ALA A 182 -16.10 11.91 -7.68
C ALA A 182 -17.04 10.71 -7.46
N VAL A 183 -17.55 10.50 -6.24
CA VAL A 183 -18.50 9.40 -5.95
C VAL A 183 -19.77 9.55 -6.79
N VAL A 184 -20.36 10.75 -6.84
CA VAL A 184 -21.59 10.99 -7.61
C VAL A 184 -21.37 10.81 -9.11
N LYS A 185 -20.24 11.29 -9.64
CA LYS A 185 -19.95 11.27 -11.07
C LYS A 185 -19.58 9.88 -11.58
N HIS A 186 -18.80 9.13 -10.81
CA HIS A 186 -18.16 7.90 -11.30
C HIS A 186 -18.81 6.61 -10.78
N HIS A 187 -19.68 6.69 -9.76
CA HIS A 187 -20.31 5.51 -9.13
C HIS A 187 -19.28 4.39 -8.83
N PRO A 188 -18.24 4.70 -8.03
CA PRO A 188 -17.07 3.84 -7.91
C PRO A 188 -17.43 2.47 -7.34
N SER A 189 -16.87 1.44 -7.95
CA SER A 189 -16.95 0.05 -7.50
C SER A 189 -15.56 -0.42 -7.08
N PRO A 190 -15.43 -1.17 -5.97
CA PRO A 190 -14.16 -1.73 -5.58
C PRO A 190 -13.71 -2.81 -6.57
N ILE A 191 -12.39 -2.90 -6.75
CA ILE A 191 -11.70 -4.01 -7.40
C ILE A 191 -11.49 -5.08 -6.34
N ARG A 192 -11.94 -6.31 -6.60
CA ARG A 192 -11.72 -7.47 -5.74
C ARG A 192 -10.69 -8.38 -6.37
N PHE A 193 -9.78 -8.94 -5.58
CA PHE A 193 -8.81 -9.88 -6.12
C PHE A 193 -9.45 -11.21 -6.56
N ALA A 194 -10.52 -11.65 -5.88
CA ALA A 194 -11.29 -12.83 -6.31
C ALA A 194 -11.92 -12.68 -7.70
N THR A 195 -12.20 -11.45 -8.14
CA THR A 195 -12.82 -11.13 -9.44
C THR A 195 -12.00 -10.09 -10.21
N LEU A 196 -10.67 -10.13 -10.05
CA LEU A 196 -9.77 -9.08 -10.54
C LEU A 196 -9.96 -8.82 -12.03
N ASP A 197 -10.04 -9.88 -12.83
CA ASP A 197 -10.18 -9.78 -14.29
C ASP A 197 -11.45 -9.05 -14.71
N SER A 198 -12.59 -9.44 -14.13
CA SER A 198 -13.88 -8.82 -14.46
C SER A 198 -13.96 -7.40 -13.93
N ASP A 199 -13.47 -7.14 -12.72
CA ASP A 199 -13.52 -5.81 -12.13
C ASP A 199 -12.62 -4.83 -12.89
N MET A 200 -11.40 -5.25 -13.27
CA MET A 200 -10.47 -4.45 -14.07
C MET A 200 -11.01 -4.17 -15.48
N ALA A 201 -11.73 -5.12 -16.09
CA ALA A 201 -12.35 -4.91 -17.40
C ALA A 201 -13.41 -3.79 -17.41
N THR A 202 -13.93 -3.39 -16.23
CA THR A 202 -14.89 -2.29 -16.12
C THR A 202 -14.24 -0.91 -15.97
N ILE A 203 -12.93 -0.85 -15.72
CA ILE A 203 -12.20 0.38 -15.43
C ILE A 203 -11.51 0.90 -16.70
N GLN A 204 -11.62 2.20 -16.93
CA GLN A 204 -10.89 2.86 -18.00
C GLN A 204 -9.41 3.00 -17.62
N PRO A 205 -8.46 2.71 -18.53
CA PRO A 205 -7.03 2.87 -18.26
C PRO A 205 -6.60 4.24 -17.73
N GLU A 206 -7.31 5.32 -18.08
CA GLU A 206 -6.99 6.66 -17.61
C GLU A 206 -7.33 6.87 -16.13
N GLU A 207 -8.36 6.17 -15.64
CA GLU A 207 -8.89 6.27 -14.28
C GLU A 207 -8.20 5.33 -13.29
N ILE A 208 -7.50 4.29 -13.76
CA ILE A 208 -6.78 3.37 -12.88
C ILE A 208 -5.62 4.09 -12.18
N GLU A 209 -5.45 3.85 -10.90
CA GLU A 209 -4.30 4.36 -10.14
C GLU A 209 -3.14 3.35 -10.04
N GLU A 210 -2.01 3.81 -9.51
CA GLU A 210 -0.73 3.10 -9.51
C GLU A 210 -0.80 1.72 -8.83
N LEU A 211 -1.47 1.58 -7.69
CA LEU A 211 -1.60 0.30 -7.00
C LEU A 211 -2.32 -0.72 -7.89
N GLY A 212 -3.38 -0.32 -8.60
CA GLY A 212 -4.06 -1.20 -9.57
C GLY A 212 -3.15 -1.68 -10.69
N VAL A 213 -2.31 -0.80 -11.22
CA VAL A 213 -1.31 -1.16 -12.24
C VAL A 213 -0.25 -2.11 -11.68
N ILE A 214 0.25 -1.85 -10.47
CA ILE A 214 1.22 -2.73 -9.78
C ILE A 214 0.61 -4.11 -9.53
N MET A 215 -0.63 -4.19 -9.02
CA MET A 215 -1.32 -5.46 -8.79
C MET A 215 -1.53 -6.25 -10.08
N MET A 216 -1.90 -5.57 -11.17
CA MET A 216 -2.06 -6.22 -12.46
C MET A 216 -0.72 -6.72 -13.00
N ALA A 217 0.37 -5.97 -12.83
CA ALA A 217 1.70 -6.39 -13.24
C ALA A 217 2.21 -7.59 -12.43
N MET A 218 1.94 -7.64 -11.13
CA MET A 218 2.34 -8.77 -10.29
C MET A 218 1.54 -10.05 -10.60
N THR A 219 0.28 -9.92 -11.02
CA THR A 219 -0.61 -11.07 -11.27
C THR A 219 -0.56 -11.57 -12.72
N LYS A 220 -0.43 -10.66 -13.70
CA LYS A 220 -0.48 -10.98 -15.13
C LYS A 220 0.82 -10.75 -15.89
N GLY A 221 1.78 -10.06 -15.27
CA GLY A 221 3.01 -9.64 -15.93
C GLY A 221 2.90 -8.28 -16.62
N VAL A 222 4.07 -7.69 -16.88
CA VAL A 222 4.20 -6.32 -17.42
C VAL A 222 3.70 -6.22 -18.86
N ASP A 223 3.91 -7.24 -19.68
CA ASP A 223 3.48 -7.22 -21.08
C ASP A 223 1.96 -7.10 -21.19
N GLU A 224 1.21 -7.87 -20.38
CA GLU A 224 -0.25 -7.80 -20.35
C GLU A 224 -0.73 -6.42 -19.89
N VAL A 225 -0.06 -5.84 -18.90
CA VAL A 225 -0.35 -4.47 -18.44
C VAL A 225 -0.17 -3.47 -19.57
N CYS A 226 0.95 -3.53 -20.30
CA CYS A 226 1.25 -2.64 -21.41
C CYS A 226 0.19 -2.72 -22.52
N HIS A 227 -0.28 -3.93 -22.84
CA HIS A 227 -1.38 -4.11 -23.80
C HIS A 227 -2.68 -3.51 -23.29
N TRP A 228 -3.00 -3.68 -22.00
CA TRP A 228 -4.24 -3.20 -21.42
C TRP A 228 -4.28 -1.67 -21.23
N ILE A 229 -3.21 -1.04 -20.72
CA ILE A 229 -3.17 0.43 -20.52
C ILE A 229 -2.99 1.21 -21.83
N GLY A 230 -2.40 0.57 -22.84
CA GLY A 230 -2.09 1.19 -24.11
C GLY A 230 -0.89 2.15 -24.09
N HIS A 231 -0.34 2.41 -25.28
CA HIS A 231 0.92 3.15 -25.44
C HIS A 231 0.93 4.57 -24.86
N GLN A 232 -0.22 5.24 -24.80
CA GLN A 232 -0.32 6.63 -24.35
C GLN A 232 -0.07 6.80 -22.84
N LEU A 233 -0.28 5.74 -22.07
CA LEU A 233 -0.16 5.76 -20.61
C LEU A 233 1.13 5.09 -20.10
N LEU A 234 1.95 4.51 -20.98
CA LEU A 234 3.22 3.88 -20.58
C LEU A 234 4.16 4.84 -19.86
N ASP A 235 4.25 6.08 -20.35
CA ASP A 235 5.07 7.14 -19.73
C ASP A 235 4.57 7.49 -18.32
N LYS A 236 3.24 7.51 -18.11
CA LYS A 236 2.61 7.83 -16.81
C LYS A 236 3.02 6.83 -15.72
N TYR A 237 3.13 5.54 -16.07
CA TYR A 237 3.43 4.47 -15.13
C TYR A 237 4.89 3.99 -15.17
N GLY A 238 5.76 4.66 -15.93
CA GLY A 238 7.17 4.27 -16.04
C GLY A 238 7.40 2.92 -16.72
N LEU A 239 6.49 2.50 -17.61
CA LEU A 239 6.53 1.21 -18.32
C LEU A 239 7.12 1.31 -19.74
N LYS A 240 7.60 2.49 -20.11
CA LYS A 240 8.29 2.70 -21.38
C LYS A 240 9.74 2.24 -21.25
N THR A 241 10.10 1.25 -22.06
CA THR A 241 11.47 0.71 -22.18
C THR A 241 12.32 1.53 -23.14
#